data_AF-A0A554WYN0-F1
#
_entry.id   AF-A0A554WYN0-F1
#
_cell.length_a   1.000
_cell.length_b   1.000
_cell.length_c   1.000
_cell.angle_alpha   90.00
_cell.angle_beta   90.00
_cell.angle_gamma   90.00
#
_symmetry.space_group_name_H-M   'P 1'
#
loop_
_entity.id
_entity.type
_entity.pdbx_description
1 polymer ?
#
loop_
_entity_poly.entity_id
_entity_poly.type
_entity_poly.pdbx_seq_one_letter_code
_entity_poly.pdbx_strand_id
1 'polypeptide(L)'
;MTPPPIDLTPLRKALDALDGALHYWHAEPDDSGRKPHLRAGVIQSFEFSYELAVRLLRRVLMERAIAAPLVADLSFNDLLRAAADAGLIADPLTWRRWRDWRNRTRHGYDETQAESIANVAQTFAGDARDLLNRLADAIGDGDHPTANPT
;
A
#
# COMPACT_ATOMS: atom_id res chain seq x y z
N MET A 1 -16.73 -11.11 22.37
CA MET A 1 -16.97 -10.88 20.94
C MET A 1 -15.66 -11.08 20.21
N THR A 2 -15.58 -12.07 19.33
CA THR A 2 -14.45 -12.22 18.41
C THR A 2 -14.47 -11.05 17.42
N PRO A 3 -13.34 -10.38 17.14
CA PRO A 3 -13.31 -9.33 16.11
C PRO A 3 -13.76 -9.90 14.75
N PRO A 4 -14.36 -9.08 13.88
CA PRO A 4 -14.71 -9.54 12.54
C PRO A 4 -13.46 -10.05 11.79
N PRO A 5 -13.61 -10.96 10.80
CA PRO A 5 -12.51 -11.41 9.97
C PRO A 5 -11.77 -10.26 9.28
N ILE A 6 -10.49 -10.45 8.98
CA ILE A 6 -9.73 -9.50 8.18
C ILE A 6 -10.19 -9.56 6.72
N ASP A 7 -10.75 -8.45 6.23
CA ASP A 7 -11.14 -8.29 4.83
C ASP A 7 -10.06 -7.50 4.08
N LEU A 8 -9.42 -8.15 3.11
CA LEU A 8 -8.38 -7.58 2.25
C LEU A 8 -8.94 -6.94 0.97
N THR A 9 -10.24 -7.11 0.70
CA THR A 9 -10.91 -6.57 -0.50
C THR A 9 -10.70 -5.07 -0.69
N PRO A 10 -10.76 -4.21 0.36
CA PRO A 10 -10.53 -2.78 0.20
C PRO A 10 -9.12 -2.46 -0.33
N LEU A 11 -8.09 -3.15 0.17
CA LEU A 11 -6.72 -2.94 -0.30
C LEU A 11 -6.54 -3.43 -1.73
N ARG A 12 -7.11 -4.60 -2.07
CA ARG A 12 -7.07 -5.12 -3.44
C ARG A 12 -7.68 -4.14 -4.44
N LYS A 13 -8.88 -3.64 -4.15
CA LYS A 13 -9.56 -2.62 -4.99
C LYS A 13 -8.79 -1.31 -5.08
N ALA A 14 -8.16 -0.86 -4.00
CA ALA A 14 -7.35 0.35 -4.01
C ALA A 14 -6.10 0.20 -4.89
N LEU A 15 -5.46 -0.98 -4.86
CA LEU A 15 -4.31 -1.27 -5.73
C LEU A 15 -4.74 -1.43 -7.20
N ASP A 16 -5.89 -2.06 -7.47
CA ASP A 16 -6.44 -2.12 -8.84
C ASP A 16 -6.73 -0.71 -9.38
N ALA A 17 -7.25 0.19 -8.54
CA ALA A 17 -7.48 1.59 -8.90
C ALA A 17 -6.16 2.35 -9.13
N LEU A 18 -5.12 2.10 -8.32
CA LEU A 18 -3.79 2.68 -8.52
C LEU A 18 -3.18 2.22 -9.84
N ASP A 19 -3.23 0.93 -10.15
CA ASP A 19 -2.73 0.37 -11.42
C ASP A 19 -3.47 0.99 -12.62
N GLY A 20 -4.79 1.11 -12.53
CA GLY A 20 -5.60 1.79 -13.55
C GLY A 20 -5.24 3.28 -13.70
N ALA A 21 -5.08 4.00 -12.59
CA ALA A 21 -4.70 5.42 -12.62
C ALA A 21 -3.31 5.62 -13.24
N LEU A 22 -2.34 4.77 -12.89
CA LEU A 22 -0.99 4.78 -13.48
C LEU A 22 -1.06 4.52 -14.99
N HIS A 23 -1.83 3.52 -15.41
CA HIS A 23 -2.02 3.21 -16.82
C HIS A 23 -2.57 4.41 -17.61
N TYR A 24 -3.66 5.02 -17.14
CA TYR A 24 -4.26 6.17 -17.82
C TYR A 24 -3.31 7.38 -17.84
N TRP A 25 -2.62 7.65 -16.73
CA TRP A 25 -1.67 8.76 -16.68
C TRP A 25 -0.49 8.57 -17.63
N HIS A 26 0.07 7.35 -17.73
CA HIS A 26 1.16 7.07 -18.68
C HIS A 26 0.71 7.10 -20.15
N ALA A 27 -0.51 6.63 -20.43
CA ALA A 27 -1.04 6.62 -21.80
C ALA A 27 -1.44 8.00 -22.31
N GLU A 28 -1.74 8.95 -21.42
CA GLU A 28 -2.16 10.30 -21.80
C GLU A 28 -0.96 11.11 -22.33
N PRO A 29 -1.10 11.86 -23.44
CA PRO A 29 -0.05 12.76 -23.94
C PRO A 29 0.37 13.82 -22.91
N ASP A 30 1.66 14.18 -22.89
CA ASP A 30 2.20 15.13 -21.90
C ASP A 30 1.67 16.56 -22.09
N ASP A 31 1.30 16.94 -23.33
CA ASP A 31 0.70 18.22 -23.67
C ASP A 31 -0.83 18.27 -23.43
N SER A 32 -1.43 17.16 -23.02
CA SER A 32 -2.86 17.10 -22.74
C SER A 32 -3.22 17.81 -21.44
N GLY A 33 -4.24 18.68 -21.50
CA GLY A 33 -4.84 19.26 -20.30
C GLY A 33 -5.44 18.25 -19.31
N ARG A 34 -5.61 16.98 -19.72
CA ARG A 34 -6.07 15.90 -18.82
C ARG A 34 -4.93 15.29 -17.98
N LYS A 35 -3.68 15.40 -18.43
CA LYS A 35 -2.51 14.77 -17.78
C LYS A 35 -2.38 15.15 -16.31
N PRO A 36 -2.52 16.43 -15.90
CA PRO A 36 -2.44 16.80 -14.49
C PRO A 36 -3.57 16.20 -13.64
N HIS A 37 -4.78 16.09 -14.19
CA HIS A 37 -5.93 15.49 -13.50
C HIS A 37 -5.76 13.98 -13.31
N LEU A 38 -5.25 13.27 -14.31
CA LEU A 38 -4.93 11.85 -14.20
C LEU A 38 -3.82 11.60 -13.17
N ARG A 39 -2.79 12.46 -13.16
CA ARG A 39 -1.72 12.43 -12.15
C ARG A 39 -2.27 12.63 -10.74
N ALA A 40 -3.22 13.55 -10.54
CA ALA A 40 -3.88 13.73 -9.24
C ALA A 40 -4.63 12.44 -8.82
N GLY A 41 -5.24 11.73 -9.78
CA GLY A 41 -5.84 10.41 -9.55
C GLY A 41 -4.83 9.34 -9.09
N VAL A 42 -3.62 9.33 -9.66
CA VAL A 42 -2.51 8.46 -9.20
C VAL A 42 -2.14 8.77 -7.76
N ILE A 43 -1.92 10.06 -7.45
CA ILE A 43 -1.54 10.51 -6.11
C ILE A 43 -2.59 10.13 -5.07
N GLN A 44 -3.88 10.35 -5.38
CA GLN A 44 -4.97 10.00 -4.49
C GLN A 44 -5.06 8.48 -4.27
N SER A 45 -4.89 7.69 -5.33
CA SER A 45 -4.93 6.22 -5.25
C SER A 45 -3.74 5.68 -4.44
N PHE A 46 -2.56 6.31 -4.57
CA PHE A 46 -1.40 6.03 -3.74
C PHE A 46 -1.67 6.28 -2.25
N GLU A 47 -2.21 7.46 -1.90
CA GLU A 47 -2.53 7.78 -0.51
C GLU A 47 -3.47 6.76 0.13
N PHE A 48 -4.57 6.44 -0.55
CA PHE A 48 -5.55 5.48 -0.04
C PHE A 48 -4.97 4.09 0.08
N SER A 49 -4.21 3.63 -0.92
CA SER A 49 -3.56 2.32 -0.91
C SER A 49 -2.56 2.21 0.24
N TYR A 50 -1.73 3.23 0.47
CA TYR A 50 -0.77 3.27 1.57
C TYR A 50 -1.45 3.21 2.94
N GLU A 51 -2.52 3.99 3.14
CA GLU A 51 -3.25 4.01 4.41
C GLU A 51 -3.93 2.66 4.71
N LEU A 52 -4.51 2.03 3.68
CA LEU A 52 -5.10 0.69 3.80
C LEU A 52 -4.03 -0.37 4.09
N ALA A 53 -2.90 -0.32 3.40
CA ALA A 53 -1.78 -1.23 3.60
C ALA A 53 -1.27 -1.21 5.04
N VAL A 54 -0.95 -0.02 5.59
CA VAL A 54 -0.47 0.13 6.98
C VAL A 54 -1.53 -0.30 7.99
N ARG A 55 -2.81 0.01 7.73
CA ARG A 55 -3.91 -0.39 8.61
C ARG A 55 -4.07 -1.91 8.68
N LEU A 56 -4.07 -2.59 7.53
CA LEU A 56 -4.21 -4.04 7.46
C LEU A 56 -2.98 -4.75 8.00
N LEU A 57 -1.78 -4.23 7.73
CA LEU A 57 -0.53 -4.73 8.32
C LEU A 57 -0.61 -4.76 9.85
N ARG A 58 -1.04 -3.65 10.47
CA ARG A 58 -1.25 -3.60 11.92
C ARG A 58 -2.29 -4.62 12.38
N ARG A 59 -3.42 -4.72 11.66
CA ARG A 59 -4.51 -5.62 12.04
C ARG A 59 -4.09 -7.10 12.00
N VAL A 60 -3.36 -7.51 10.97
CA VAL A 60 -2.82 -8.88 10.85
C VAL A 60 -1.80 -9.17 11.95
N LEU A 61 -0.93 -8.20 12.28
CA LEU A 61 0.00 -8.35 13.40
C LEU A 61 -0.72 -8.49 14.75
N MET A 62 -1.81 -7.73 14.98
CA MET A 62 -2.61 -7.84 16.20
C MET A 62 -3.28 -9.21 16.33
N GLU A 63 -3.77 -9.78 15.23
CA GLU A 63 -4.43 -11.10 15.23
C GLU A 63 -3.43 -12.24 15.43
N ARG A 64 -2.21 -12.10 14.91
CA ARG A 64 -1.13 -13.07 15.08
C ARG A 64 -0.41 -12.96 16.43
N ALA A 65 -0.45 -11.80 17.08
CA ALA A 65 0.20 -11.60 18.35
C ALA A 65 -0.53 -12.33 19.48
N ILE A 66 0.21 -13.16 20.23
CA ILE A 66 -0.28 -13.79 21.47
C ILE A 66 -0.75 -12.73 22.48
N ALA A 67 -0.25 -11.49 22.39
CA ALA A 67 -0.67 -10.33 23.18
C ALA A 67 -1.02 -9.12 22.28
N ALA A 68 -2.23 -9.13 21.70
CA ALA A 68 -2.80 -8.03 20.90
C ALA A 68 -2.68 -6.59 21.48
N PRO A 69 -2.74 -6.36 22.82
CA PRO A 69 -2.59 -5.02 23.38
C PRO A 69 -1.23 -4.35 23.09
N LEU A 70 -0.15 -5.13 22.91
CA LEU A 70 1.18 -4.59 22.62
C LEU A 70 1.30 -4.03 21.19
N VAL A 71 0.49 -4.52 20.24
CA VAL A 71 0.60 -4.13 18.82
C VAL A 71 -0.17 -2.84 18.50
N ALA A 72 -1.26 -2.57 19.24
CA ALA A 72 -2.07 -1.37 19.05
C ALA A 72 -1.28 -0.09 19.29
N ASP A 73 -0.43 -0.08 20.33
CA ASP A 73 0.34 1.09 20.77
C ASP A 73 1.74 1.18 20.15
N LEU A 74 2.09 0.30 19.21
CA LEU A 74 3.39 0.36 18.55
C LEU A 74 3.56 1.68 17.81
N SER A 75 4.71 2.31 18.06
CA SER A 75 5.23 3.36 17.20
C SER A 75 5.29 2.87 15.76
N PHE A 76 5.28 3.76 14.78
CA PHE A 76 5.35 3.35 13.38
C PHE A 76 6.64 2.55 13.08
N ASN A 77 7.77 2.91 13.68
CA ASN A 77 9.02 2.18 13.48
C ASN A 77 8.95 0.76 14.08
N ASP A 78 8.33 0.61 15.25
CA ASP A 78 8.19 -0.70 15.88
C ASP A 78 7.17 -1.58 15.14
N LEU A 79 6.11 -0.98 14.59
CA LEU A 79 5.19 -1.66 13.68
C LEU A 79 5.93 -2.24 12.48
N LEU A 80 6.79 -1.45 11.83
CA LEU A 80 7.55 -1.91 10.66
C LEU A 80 8.57 -2.99 11.03
N ARG A 81 9.22 -2.88 12.19
CA ARG A 81 10.12 -3.93 12.68
C ARG A 81 9.37 -5.24 12.91
N ALA A 82 8.25 -5.19 13.63
CA ALA A 82 7.41 -6.36 13.88
C ALA A 82 6.87 -6.98 12.57
N ALA A 83 6.52 -6.14 11.60
CA ALA A 83 6.10 -6.59 10.27
C ALA A 83 7.20 -7.36 9.53
N ALA A 84 8.44 -6.86 9.59
CA ALA A 84 9.58 -7.54 8.97
C ALA A 84 9.94 -8.84 9.70
N ASP A 85 9.94 -8.83 11.04
CA ASP A 85 10.17 -10.03 11.86
C ASP A 85 9.13 -11.12 11.60
N ALA A 86 7.88 -10.72 11.31
CA ALA A 86 6.79 -11.61 10.92
C ALA A 86 6.80 -12.00 9.42
N GLY A 87 7.77 -11.53 8.63
CA GLY A 87 7.88 -11.80 7.20
C GLY A 87 6.82 -11.14 6.32
N LEU A 88 6.07 -10.16 6.84
CA LEU A 88 5.00 -9.46 6.13
C LEU A 88 5.52 -8.36 5.19
N ILE A 89 6.71 -7.83 5.48
CA ILE A 89 7.42 -6.88 4.59
C ILE A 89 8.89 -7.29 4.50
N ALA A 90 9.53 -7.04 3.36
CA ALA A 90 10.94 -7.36 3.17
C ALA A 90 11.88 -6.35 3.85
N ASP A 91 11.58 -5.06 3.75
CA ASP A 91 12.44 -3.98 4.27
C ASP A 91 11.62 -2.87 4.97
N PRO A 92 11.77 -2.70 6.29
CA PRO A 92 11.19 -1.57 7.03
C PRO A 92 11.56 -0.19 6.48
N LEU A 93 12.77 -0.01 5.97
CA LEU A 93 13.22 1.31 5.48
C LEU A 93 12.44 1.73 4.24
N THR A 94 12.09 0.78 3.38
CA THR A 94 11.23 1.00 2.21
C THR A 94 9.86 1.53 2.60
N TRP A 95 9.21 0.91 3.59
CA TRP A 95 7.91 1.38 4.10
C TRP A 95 7.97 2.73 4.81
N ARG A 96 9.12 3.04 5.44
CA ARG A 96 9.38 4.38 5.95
C ARG A 96 9.48 5.43 4.84
N ARG A 97 10.14 5.10 3.72
CA ARG A 97 10.16 5.98 2.54
C ARG A 97 8.77 6.23 1.97
N TRP A 98 7.91 5.22 1.92
CA TRP A 98 6.52 5.37 1.48
C TRP A 98 5.72 6.30 2.39
N ARG A 99 5.93 6.25 3.70
CA ARG A 99 5.37 7.22 4.64
C ARG A 99 5.80 8.65 4.33
N ASP A 100 7.09 8.84 4.07
CA ASP A 100 7.64 10.17 3.80
C ASP A 100 7.08 10.76 2.50
N TRP A 101 6.99 9.95 1.45
CA TRP A 101 6.33 10.34 0.19
C TRP A 101 4.85 10.65 0.40
N ARG A 102 4.12 9.81 1.12
CA ARG A 102 2.72 10.05 1.45
C ARG A 102 2.53 11.32 2.29
N ASN A 103 3.48 11.72 3.13
CA ASN A 103 3.35 12.97 3.89
C ASN A 103 3.54 14.21 3.00
N ARG A 104 4.28 14.08 1.89
CA ARG A 104 4.54 15.17 0.94
C ARG A 104 3.33 15.48 0.05
N THR A 105 2.41 14.54 -0.14
CA THR A 105 1.21 14.72 -0.99
C THR A 105 0.33 15.87 -0.52
N ARG A 106 0.28 16.12 0.80
CA ARG A 106 -0.47 17.23 1.43
C ARG A 106 0.02 18.62 1.04
N HIS A 107 1.23 18.72 0.49
CA HIS A 107 1.83 19.96 0.00
C HIS A 107 1.82 20.07 -1.54
N GLY A 108 1.13 19.15 -2.24
CA GLY A 108 1.22 18.88 -3.68
C GLY A 108 0.65 19.93 -4.64
N TYR A 109 0.77 21.23 -4.33
CA TYR A 109 0.49 22.31 -5.28
C TYR A 109 1.65 22.57 -6.26
N ASP A 110 2.81 21.94 -6.04
CA ASP A 110 3.96 21.98 -6.96
C ASP A 110 3.87 20.83 -7.97
N GLU A 111 3.75 21.20 -9.25
CA GLU A 111 3.70 20.29 -10.40
C GLU A 111 4.86 19.31 -10.45
N THR A 112 6.08 19.76 -10.14
CA THR A 112 7.30 18.94 -10.14
C THR A 112 7.25 17.90 -9.02
N GLN A 113 6.72 18.31 -7.87
CA GLN A 113 6.53 17.41 -6.74
C GLN A 113 5.43 16.38 -7.03
N ALA A 114 4.33 16.80 -7.64
CA ALA A 114 3.23 15.92 -8.02
C ALA A 114 3.70 14.83 -9.00
N GLU A 115 4.52 15.18 -9.99
CA GLU A 115 5.14 14.23 -10.90
C GLU A 115 6.09 13.26 -10.19
N SER A 116 6.92 13.76 -9.28
CA SER A 116 7.80 12.91 -8.47
C SER A 116 7.02 11.90 -7.62
N ILE A 117 5.91 12.32 -7.01
CA ILE A 117 5.04 11.43 -6.22
C ILE A 117 4.40 10.37 -7.13
N ALA A 118 3.87 10.77 -8.29
CA ALA A 118 3.21 9.84 -9.20
C ALA A 118 4.18 8.77 -9.74
N ASN A 119 5.43 9.14 -10.05
CA ASN A 119 6.47 8.19 -10.42
C ASN A 119 6.81 7.22 -9.28
N VAL A 120 6.87 7.72 -8.03
CA VAL A 120 7.10 6.86 -6.87
C VAL A 120 5.94 5.90 -6.59
N ALA A 121 4.71 6.32 -6.88
CA ALA A 121 3.52 5.48 -6.71
C ALA A 121 3.59 4.18 -7.52
N GLN A 122 4.28 4.20 -8.68
CA GLN A 122 4.52 3.00 -9.49
C GLN A 122 5.37 1.97 -8.73
N THR A 123 6.47 2.39 -8.12
CA THR A 123 7.33 1.49 -7.32
C THR A 123 6.59 0.98 -6.08
N PHE A 124 5.84 1.87 -5.41
CA PHE A 124 5.02 1.49 -4.27
C PHE A 124 3.97 0.41 -4.62
N ALA A 125 3.37 0.45 -5.81
CA ALA A 125 2.35 -0.52 -6.21
C ALA A 125 2.88 -1.96 -6.14
N GLY A 126 4.13 -2.19 -6.55
CA GLY A 126 4.79 -3.50 -6.44
C GLY A 126 4.93 -3.97 -4.99
N ASP A 127 5.47 -3.13 -4.12
CA ASP A 127 5.64 -3.45 -2.70
C ASP A 127 4.31 -3.69 -1.98
N ALA A 128 3.28 -2.90 -2.34
CA ALA A 128 1.97 -3.02 -1.73
C ALA A 128 1.23 -4.29 -2.19
N ARG A 129 1.47 -4.77 -3.42
CA ARG A 129 0.98 -6.06 -3.91
C ARG A 129 1.69 -7.22 -3.22
N ASP A 130 3.01 -7.14 -3.05
CA ASP A 130 3.77 -8.14 -2.27
C ASP A 130 3.24 -8.23 -0.84
N LEU A 131 3.02 -7.08 -0.18
CA LEU A 131 2.37 -7.06 1.13
C LEU A 131 0.97 -7.69 1.08
N LEU A 132 0.11 -7.32 0.12
CA LEU A 132 -1.24 -7.88 0.01
C LEU A 132 -1.22 -9.42 -0.05
N ASN A 133 -0.30 -10.00 -0.83
CA ASN A 133 -0.12 -11.44 -0.93
C ASN A 133 0.32 -12.05 0.40
N ARG A 134 1.35 -11.46 1.04
CA ARG A 134 1.82 -11.90 2.36
C ARG A 134 0.76 -11.81 3.44
N LEU A 135 -0.12 -10.78 3.38
CA LEU A 135 -1.25 -10.64 4.29
C LEU A 135 -2.31 -11.72 4.04
N ALA A 136 -2.59 -12.07 2.78
CA ALA A 136 -3.55 -13.11 2.42
C ALA A 136 -3.07 -14.50 2.89
N ASP A 137 -1.82 -14.84 2.57
CA ASP A 137 -1.16 -16.05 3.08
C ASP A 137 -1.18 -16.06 4.62
N ALA A 138 -1.02 -14.88 5.22
CA ALA A 138 -0.92 -14.77 6.66
C ALA A 138 -2.20 -15.08 7.42
N ILE A 139 -3.36 -14.82 6.82
CA ILE A 139 -4.68 -15.05 7.41
C ILE A 139 -5.33 -16.36 6.90
N GLY A 140 -4.63 -17.12 6.07
CA GLY A 140 -5.13 -18.37 5.49
C GLY A 140 -6.17 -18.18 4.40
N ASP A 141 -6.26 -16.98 3.81
CA ASP A 141 -7.15 -16.67 2.69
C ASP A 141 -6.48 -17.14 1.38
N GLY A 142 -6.51 -18.45 1.17
CA GLY A 142 -5.84 -19.18 0.09
C GLY A 142 -6.46 -19.01 -1.30
N ASP A 143 -7.04 -17.85 -1.64
CA ASP A 143 -7.46 -17.54 -3.01
C ASP A 143 -6.29 -17.00 -3.84
N HIS A 144 -5.22 -17.80 -3.92
CA HIS A 144 -4.16 -17.61 -4.89
C HIS A 144 -4.51 -18.46 -6.12
N PRO A 145 -4.72 -17.87 -7.32
CA PRO A 145 -4.63 -18.66 -8.54
C PRO A 145 -3.17 -19.12 -8.62
N THR A 146 -2.94 -20.39 -8.30
CA THR A 146 -1.64 -21.03 -8.50
C THR A 146 -1.31 -20.93 -9.99
N ALA A 147 -0.39 -20.04 -10.33
CA ALA A 147 0.24 -20.05 -11.64
C ALA A 147 1.01 -21.37 -11.74
N ASN A 148 0.45 -22.29 -12.54
CA ASN A 148 0.99 -23.60 -12.78
C ASN A 148 2.34 -23.45 -13.51
N PRO A 149 3.49 -23.93 -12.97
CA PRO A 149 4.72 -23.93 -13.74
C PRO A 149 4.63 -25.04 -14.80
N THR A 150 4.91 -24.66 -16.04
CA THR A 150 5.15 -25.60 -17.15
C THR A 150 6.57 -26.13 -17.06
#